data_AF-A0A7T0BRB2-F1
#
_entry.id   AF-A0A7T0BRB2-F1
#
_cell.length_a   1.000
_cell.length_b   1.000
_cell.length_c   1.000
_cell.angle_alpha   90.00
_cell.angle_beta   90.00
_cell.angle_gamma   90.00
#
_symmetry.space_group_name_H-M   'P 1'
#
loop_
_entity.id
_entity.type
_entity.pdbx_description
1 polymer ?
#
loop_
_entity_poly.entity_id
_entity_poly.type
_entity_poly.pdbx_seq_one_letter_code
_entity_poly.pdbx_strand_id
1 'polypeptide(L)'
;MEEIRLYLLWSAFFIALTILFLRRRSSKDLPLPPGPRPLPVLGNLLELGQNPHRSLARLARIHGPVMSLKIGSIHTIVISSPSSAKEVLKTKEHFISGRQVPDVIQSLRHHEFSMVWSSQNQSWRYLRTLVKTHLFNTQSLDATQPLRRRKIHELVAYIRGKNGEAVHIGLAAFSTVLNLISTTFLSIDMIDLKYESAQELKDLIWGLMEEAGKPNLSDFFPFLAPMDLQGRRRRSAVYYNKLYDFLDKMVENRLTTTAEEGRRTNPDILDVLLQLSQEDNSKLSRRIIKCLLLVINHII
;
A
#
# COMPACT_ATOMS: atom_id res chain seq x y z
N MET A 1 -12.36 0.13 52.27
CA MET A 1 -10.89 0.09 52.42
C MET A 1 -10.20 -0.81 51.40
N GLU A 2 -10.80 -1.93 50.99
CA GLU A 2 -10.18 -2.85 50.03
C GLU A 2 -10.01 -2.26 48.62
N GLU A 3 -10.98 -1.49 48.12
CA GLU A 3 -10.85 -0.86 46.81
C GLU A 3 -9.69 0.16 46.75
N ILE A 4 -9.49 0.96 47.80
CA ILE A 4 -8.40 1.93 47.88
C ILE A 4 -7.04 1.20 47.85
N ARG A 5 -6.93 0.04 48.53
CA ARG A 5 -5.72 -0.79 48.48
C ARG A 5 -5.48 -1.35 47.08
N LEU A 6 -6.54 -1.76 46.37
CA LEU A 6 -6.45 -2.23 45.00
C LEU A 6 -5.94 -1.12 44.07
N TYR A 7 -6.49 0.09 44.15
CA TYR A 7 -6.01 1.23 43.35
C TYR A 7 -4.55 1.59 43.64
N LEU A 8 -4.14 1.58 44.92
CA LEU A 8 -2.75 1.84 45.30
C LEU A 8 -1.80 0.76 44.76
N LEU A 9 -2.19 -0.51 44.83
CA LEU A 9 -1.41 -1.62 44.26
C LEU A 9 -1.28 -1.51 42.74
N TRP A 10 -2.35 -1.17 42.02
CA TRP A 10 -2.30 -0.91 40.59
C TRP A 10 -1.39 0.28 40.28
N SER A 11 -1.51 1.39 41.01
CA SER A 11 -0.63 2.56 40.79
C SER A 11 0.84 2.22 41.05
N ALA A 12 1.15 1.47 42.11
CA ALA A 12 2.51 1.05 42.44
C ALA A 12 3.05 0.08 41.39
N PHE A 13 2.21 -0.83 40.88
CA PHE A 13 2.56 -1.72 39.78
C PHE A 13 2.87 -0.96 38.49
N PHE A 14 2.03 0.01 38.10
CA PHE A 14 2.27 0.84 36.92
C PHE A 14 3.51 1.73 37.09
N ILE A 15 3.76 2.28 38.29
CA ILE A 15 4.97 3.06 38.59
C ILE A 15 6.21 2.16 38.52
N ALA A 16 6.19 0.98 39.15
CA ALA A 16 7.30 0.03 39.12
C ALA A 16 7.59 -0.46 37.70
N LEU A 17 6.55 -0.75 36.92
CA LEU A 17 6.67 -1.12 35.50
C LEU A 17 7.27 0.03 34.68
N THR A 18 6.85 1.26 34.94
CA THR A 18 7.40 2.46 34.29
C THR A 18 8.88 2.65 34.64
N ILE A 19 9.26 2.49 35.92
CA ILE A 19 10.65 2.58 36.38
C ILE A 19 11.52 1.47 35.76
N LEU A 20 11.02 0.24 35.70
CA LEU A 20 11.71 -0.89 35.04
C LEU A 20 11.89 -0.64 33.54
N PHE A 21 10.89 -0.06 32.88
CA PHE A 21 10.96 0.30 31.46
C PHE A 21 11.94 1.44 31.21
N LEU A 22 12.01 2.41 32.12
CA LEU A 22 12.99 3.52 32.10
C LEU A 22 14.41 3.00 32.37
N ARG A 23 14.59 2.04 33.30
CA ARG A 23 15.89 1.43 33.64
C ARG A 23 16.46 0.52 32.54
N ARG A 24 15.63 0.01 31.63
CA ARG A 24 16.10 -0.80 30.48
C ARG A 24 16.87 0.00 29.41
N ARG A 25 17.08 1.31 29.58
CA ARG A 25 18.02 2.06 28.73
C ARG A 25 19.47 1.87 29.19
N SER A 26 20.06 0.76 28.77
CA SER A 26 21.51 0.66 28.60
C SER A 26 21.82 -0.48 27.63
N SER A 27 21.59 -0.24 26.35
CA SER A 27 22.31 -0.92 25.28
C SER A 27 23.30 0.10 24.72
N LYS A 28 24.59 -0.25 24.63
CA LYS A 28 25.67 0.60 24.08
C LYS A 28 25.14 1.37 22.87
N ASP A 29 24.97 2.68 23.01
CA ASP A 29 24.35 3.51 21.97
C ASP A 29 25.29 3.49 20.75
N LEU A 30 24.85 2.82 19.68
CA LEU A 30 25.39 3.12 18.36
C LEU A 30 25.21 4.63 18.13
N PRO A 31 26.15 5.30 17.46
CA PRO A 31 26.01 6.73 17.18
C PRO A 31 24.80 6.92 16.25
N LEU A 32 23.65 7.24 16.85
CA LEU A 32 22.41 7.50 16.15
C LEU A 32 22.37 8.96 15.71
N PRO A 33 21.71 9.27 14.58
CA PRO A 33 21.42 10.65 14.22
C PRO A 33 20.68 11.39 15.33
N PRO A 34 20.84 12.74 15.42
CA PRO A 34 20.11 13.55 16.38
C PRO A 34 18.59 13.40 16.21
N GLY A 35 17.81 13.75 17.24
CA GLY A 35 16.36 13.66 17.14
C GLY A 35 15.63 14.13 18.40
N PRO A 36 14.31 14.28 18.33
CA PRO A 36 13.49 14.65 19.47
C PRO A 36 13.53 13.54 20.54
N ARG A 37 13.57 13.93 21.82
CA ARG A 37 13.66 12.98 22.93
C ARG A 37 12.40 12.12 23.02
N PRO A 38 12.48 10.79 22.86
CA PRO A 38 11.29 9.94 22.84
C PRO A 38 10.72 9.72 24.24
N LEU A 39 9.39 9.85 24.36
CA LEU A 39 8.64 9.53 25.58
C LEU A 39 8.71 8.03 25.91
N PRO A 40 8.55 7.65 27.18
CA PRO A 40 8.42 6.24 27.57
C PRO A 40 7.24 5.59 26.85
N VAL A 41 7.44 4.35 26.38
CA VAL A 41 6.47 3.53 25.62
C VAL A 41 6.04 4.12 24.26
N LEU A 42 5.52 5.34 24.20
CA LEU A 42 4.97 5.96 22.99
C LEU A 42 6.04 6.48 22.00
N GLY A 43 7.25 6.75 22.49
CA GLY A 43 8.28 7.41 21.71
C GLY A 43 7.87 8.83 21.30
N ASN A 44 7.93 9.15 20.01
CA ASN A 44 7.60 10.44 19.41
C ASN A 44 6.23 10.41 18.70
N LEU A 45 5.36 9.43 18.97
CA LEU A 45 4.03 9.33 18.32
C LEU A 45 3.21 10.62 18.43
N LEU A 46 3.25 11.27 19.60
CA LEU A 46 2.49 12.49 19.88
C LEU A 46 3.00 13.70 19.07
N GLU A 47 4.23 13.65 18.57
CA GLU A 47 4.82 14.74 17.77
C GLU A 47 4.35 14.73 16.32
N LEU A 48 3.83 13.59 15.82
CA LEU A 48 3.41 13.45 14.43
C LEU A 48 2.10 14.19 14.13
N GLY A 49 1.16 14.19 15.08
CA GLY A 49 -0.16 14.82 14.91
C GLY A 49 -0.96 14.29 13.71
N GLN A 50 -1.93 15.09 13.24
CA GLN A 50 -2.79 14.71 12.11
C GLN A 50 -2.09 14.70 10.75
N ASN A 51 -0.98 15.45 10.62
CA ASN A 51 -0.23 15.57 9.38
C ASN A 51 1.25 15.18 9.61
N PRO A 52 1.57 13.88 9.70
CA PRO A 52 2.91 13.41 10.05
C PRO A 52 4.01 14.01 9.17
N HIS A 53 3.79 14.07 7.86
CA HIS A 53 4.74 14.63 6.91
C HIS A 53 5.12 16.10 7.20
N ARG A 54 4.16 16.94 7.65
CA ARG A 54 4.43 18.34 8.03
C ARG A 54 5.18 18.43 9.35
N SER A 55 4.79 17.60 10.33
CA SER A 55 5.47 17.53 11.61
C SER A 55 6.92 17.09 11.46
N LEU A 56 7.17 16.07 10.64
CA LEU A 56 8.51 15.59 10.30
C LEU A 56 9.35 16.68 9.61
N ALA A 57 8.78 17.41 8.64
CA ALA A 57 9.49 18.51 7.98
C ALA A 57 9.88 19.63 8.97
N ARG A 58 9.02 19.93 9.94
CA ARG A 58 9.34 20.89 11.02
C ARG A 58 10.44 20.36 11.94
N LEU A 59 10.36 19.10 12.37
CA LEU A 59 11.38 18.48 13.21
C LEU A 59 12.75 18.43 12.51
N ALA A 60 12.78 18.17 11.20
CA ALA A 60 14.02 18.16 10.42
C ALA A 60 14.71 19.53 10.37
N ARG A 61 13.97 20.64 10.47
CA ARG A 61 14.57 21.99 10.60
C ARG A 61 15.27 22.21 11.94
N ILE A 62 14.87 21.47 12.97
CA ILE A 62 15.40 21.59 14.34
C ILE A 62 16.55 20.61 14.55
N HIS A 63 16.37 19.35 14.14
CA HIS A 63 17.31 18.26 14.41
C HIS A 63 18.25 17.96 13.25
N GLY A 64 18.00 18.52 12.07
CA GLY A 64 18.80 18.31 10.88
C GLY A 64 18.17 17.33 9.87
N PRO A 65 18.79 17.20 8.69
CA PRO A 65 18.23 16.48 7.54
C PRO A 65 18.21 14.96 7.68
N VAL A 66 18.98 14.41 8.63
CA VAL A 66 18.98 13.00 9.00
C VAL A 66 18.73 12.96 10.49
N MET A 67 17.56 12.47 10.90
CA MET A 67 17.15 12.45 12.30
C MET A 67 16.57 11.12 12.72
N SER A 68 16.70 10.81 14.01
CA SER A 68 16.18 9.59 14.63
C SER A 68 14.89 9.88 15.41
N LEU A 69 13.88 9.05 15.18
CA LEU A 69 12.63 9.04 15.93
C LEU A 69 12.33 7.64 16.43
N LYS A 70 11.54 7.54 17.50
CA LYS A 70 10.95 6.30 17.96
C LYS A 70 9.44 6.37 17.78
N ILE A 71 8.87 5.66 16.82
CA ILE A 71 7.42 5.65 16.57
C ILE A 71 6.82 4.45 17.31
N GLY A 72 6.29 4.67 18.52
CA GLY A 72 5.90 3.61 19.45
C GLY A 72 7.12 2.82 19.90
N SER A 73 7.20 1.55 19.52
CA SER A 73 8.35 0.68 19.76
C SER A 73 9.34 0.63 18.58
N ILE A 74 9.00 1.20 17.43
CA ILE A 74 9.80 1.14 16.20
C ILE A 74 10.82 2.28 16.16
N HIS A 75 12.08 1.94 15.85
CA HIS A 75 13.11 2.92 15.57
C HIS A 75 13.05 3.36 14.10
N THR A 76 13.03 4.67 13.85
CA THR A 76 12.82 5.23 12.51
C THR A 76 13.82 6.33 12.23
N ILE A 77 14.54 6.22 11.11
CA ILE A 77 15.39 7.30 10.59
C ILE A 77 14.62 8.06 9.53
N VAL A 78 14.57 9.38 9.67
CA VAL A 78 13.89 10.27 8.73
C VAL A 78 14.93 11.03 7.92
N ILE A 79 14.80 10.97 6.60
CA ILE A 79 15.66 11.63 5.63
C ILE A 79 14.90 12.78 4.98
N SER A 80 15.40 14.01 5.12
CA SER A 80 14.70 15.25 4.76
C SER A 80 15.53 16.19 3.88
N SER A 81 16.56 15.70 3.19
CA SER A 81 17.32 16.47 2.20
C SER A 81 17.58 15.67 0.92
N PRO A 82 17.73 16.35 -0.23
CA PRO A 82 18.08 15.67 -1.49
C PRO A 82 19.43 14.94 -1.44
N SER A 83 20.44 15.50 -0.77
CA SER A 83 21.77 14.90 -0.66
C SER A 83 21.73 13.59 0.15
N SER A 84 21.10 13.60 1.31
CA SER A 84 20.96 12.40 2.15
C SER A 84 20.03 11.36 1.52
N ALA A 85 18.97 11.79 0.82
CA ALA A 85 18.11 10.88 0.06
C ALA A 85 18.88 10.19 -1.08
N LYS A 86 19.71 10.92 -1.83
CA LYS A 86 20.58 10.34 -2.86
C LYS A 86 21.55 9.32 -2.26
N GLU A 87 22.15 9.64 -1.12
CA GLU A 87 23.08 8.73 -0.45
C GLU A 87 22.38 7.41 -0.05
N VAL A 88 21.20 7.49 0.55
CA VAL A 88 20.44 6.32 1.03
C VAL A 88 19.85 5.51 -0.13
N LEU A 89 19.20 6.18 -1.09
CA LEU A 89 18.40 5.53 -2.13
C LEU A 89 19.22 5.14 -3.37
N LYS A 90 20.43 5.68 -3.56
CA LYS A 90 21.29 5.37 -4.71
C LYS A 90 22.61 4.75 -4.29
N THR A 91 23.33 5.36 -3.35
CA THR A 91 24.67 4.89 -2.97
C THR A 91 24.62 3.68 -2.02
N LYS A 92 23.67 3.68 -1.07
CA LYS A 92 23.51 2.64 -0.04
C LYS A 92 22.27 1.79 -0.25
N GLU A 93 21.74 1.75 -1.47
CA GLU A 93 20.43 1.13 -1.76
C GLU A 93 20.34 -0.33 -1.32
N HIS A 94 21.44 -1.09 -1.44
CA HIS A 94 21.47 -2.51 -1.10
C HIS A 94 21.26 -2.81 0.39
N PHE A 95 21.58 -1.86 1.28
CA PHE A 95 21.33 -1.98 2.73
C PHE A 95 19.91 -1.55 3.12
N ILE A 96 19.30 -0.63 2.37
CA ILE A 96 18.05 0.07 2.75
C ILE A 96 16.91 -0.30 1.79
N SER A 97 17.07 -1.47 1.15
CA SER A 97 16.25 -1.97 0.06
C SER A 97 14.95 -2.65 0.56
N GLY A 98 14.94 -3.02 1.84
CA GLY A 98 13.83 -3.68 2.53
C GLY A 98 12.64 -2.76 2.82
N ARG A 99 11.51 -3.37 3.20
CA ARG A 99 10.25 -2.68 3.45
C ARG A 99 9.72 -3.02 4.83
N GLN A 100 9.25 -2.01 5.55
CA GLN A 100 8.36 -2.21 6.69
C GLN A 100 6.95 -2.40 6.15
N VAL A 101 6.36 -3.58 6.38
CA VAL A 101 5.06 -3.95 5.82
C VAL A 101 3.99 -3.71 6.89
N PRO A 102 3.01 -2.82 6.65
CA PRO A 102 1.91 -2.62 7.58
C PRO A 102 1.15 -3.93 7.84
N ASP A 103 0.73 -4.18 9.07
CA ASP A 103 0.03 -5.40 9.49
C ASP A 103 -1.24 -5.65 8.67
N VAL A 104 -1.92 -4.57 8.27
CA VAL A 104 -3.08 -4.60 7.36
C VAL A 104 -2.74 -5.31 6.02
N ILE A 105 -1.58 -5.01 5.44
CA ILE A 105 -1.10 -5.54 4.16
C ILE A 105 -0.62 -7.00 4.29
N GLN A 106 -0.35 -7.46 5.51
CA GLN A 106 0.05 -8.85 5.75
C GLN A 106 -1.14 -9.82 5.65
N SER A 107 -2.38 -9.31 5.62
CA SER A 107 -3.58 -10.13 5.42
C SER A 107 -3.50 -10.98 4.14
N LEU A 108 -3.95 -12.23 4.26
CA LEU A 108 -3.84 -13.27 3.23
C LEU A 108 -2.43 -13.45 2.65
N ARG A 109 -1.38 -13.07 3.39
CA ARG A 109 0.01 -13.08 2.92
C ARG A 109 0.20 -12.28 1.62
N HIS A 110 -0.60 -11.24 1.38
CA HIS A 110 -0.53 -10.43 0.15
C HIS A 110 0.88 -9.84 -0.05
N HIS A 111 1.50 -9.37 1.04
CA HIS A 111 2.83 -8.78 1.00
C HIS A 111 3.92 -9.69 0.39
N GLU A 112 3.81 -11.01 0.50
CA GLU A 112 4.83 -11.95 0.00
C GLU A 112 4.88 -12.03 -1.53
N PHE A 113 3.75 -11.75 -2.19
CA PHE A 113 3.60 -11.84 -3.64
C PHE A 113 3.41 -10.47 -4.30
N SER A 114 3.24 -9.42 -3.50
CA SER A 114 3.04 -8.04 -3.96
C SER A 114 4.35 -7.42 -4.45
N MET A 115 4.36 -6.84 -5.66
CA MET A 115 5.51 -6.08 -6.16
C MET A 115 5.85 -4.85 -5.28
N VAL A 116 4.85 -4.31 -4.57
CA VAL A 116 5.00 -3.14 -3.69
C VAL A 116 5.57 -3.51 -2.34
N TRP A 117 5.26 -4.69 -1.80
CA TRP A 117 5.53 -5.00 -0.39
C TRP A 117 6.50 -6.16 -0.18
N SER A 118 6.70 -7.01 -1.19
CA SER A 118 7.61 -8.16 -1.07
C SER A 118 9.07 -7.73 -0.89
N SER A 119 9.83 -8.59 -0.23
CA SER A 119 11.26 -8.43 -0.06
C SER A 119 11.99 -8.53 -1.39
N GLN A 120 13.18 -7.91 -1.46
CA GLN A 120 14.00 -7.96 -2.66
C GLN A 120 14.61 -9.34 -2.87
N ASN A 121 13.87 -10.19 -3.56
CA ASN A 121 14.29 -11.53 -3.96
C ASN A 121 14.26 -11.66 -5.49
N GLN A 122 14.65 -12.83 -6.01
CA GLN A 122 14.66 -13.07 -7.45
C GLN A 122 13.27 -12.90 -8.08
N SER A 123 12.20 -13.32 -7.38
CA SER A 123 10.83 -13.19 -7.87
C SER A 123 10.40 -11.73 -7.98
N TRP A 124 10.75 -10.90 -6.99
CA TRP A 124 10.49 -9.46 -7.04
C TRP A 124 11.23 -8.76 -8.19
N ARG A 125 12.50 -9.12 -8.41
CA ARG A 125 13.29 -8.58 -9.55
C ARG A 125 12.67 -8.99 -10.88
N TYR A 126 12.27 -10.26 -11.00
CA TYR A 126 11.59 -10.77 -12.18
C TYR A 126 10.28 -10.01 -12.46
N LEU A 127 9.44 -9.78 -11.44
CA LEU A 127 8.20 -9.02 -11.59
C LEU A 127 8.46 -7.58 -12.04
N ARG A 128 9.46 -6.90 -11.47
CA ARG A 128 9.82 -5.54 -11.90
C ARG A 128 10.33 -5.50 -13.34
N THR A 129 11.14 -6.47 -13.74
CA THR A 129 11.59 -6.57 -15.13
C THR A 129 10.41 -6.80 -16.06
N LEU A 130 9.51 -7.73 -15.74
CA LEU A 130 8.32 -7.99 -16.54
C LEU A 130 7.47 -6.72 -16.70
N VAL A 131 7.17 -6.05 -15.59
CA VAL A 131 6.36 -4.84 -15.57
C VAL A 131 7.01 -3.72 -16.39
N LYS A 132 8.32 -3.53 -16.27
CA LYS A 132 9.07 -2.57 -17.09
C LYS A 132 9.05 -2.94 -18.58
N THR A 133 9.28 -4.21 -18.90
CA THR A 133 9.47 -4.68 -20.27
C THR A 133 8.16 -4.79 -21.04
N HIS A 134 7.04 -5.12 -20.39
CA HIS A 134 5.77 -5.36 -21.08
C HIS A 134 4.72 -4.28 -20.82
N LEU A 135 4.74 -3.61 -19.66
CA LEU A 135 3.66 -2.69 -19.28
C LEU A 135 4.05 -1.22 -19.46
N PHE A 136 5.25 -0.86 -18.99
CA PHE A 136 5.72 0.54 -18.96
C PHE A 136 6.84 0.82 -19.97
N ASN A 137 6.97 0.01 -21.02
CA ASN A 137 7.82 0.34 -22.14
C ASN A 137 7.15 1.40 -23.04
N THR A 138 7.94 2.12 -23.85
CA THR A 138 7.44 3.19 -24.73
C THR A 138 6.34 2.71 -25.68
N GLN A 139 6.49 1.53 -26.29
CA GLN A 139 5.51 0.97 -27.21
C GLN A 139 4.15 0.70 -26.54
N SER A 140 4.14 0.11 -25.34
CA SER A 140 2.93 -0.16 -24.56
C SER A 140 2.27 1.14 -24.09
N LEU A 141 3.06 2.15 -23.72
CA LEU A 141 2.56 3.48 -23.37
C LEU A 141 1.92 4.18 -24.57
N ASP A 142 2.53 4.08 -25.76
CA ASP A 142 1.99 4.66 -27.00
C ASP A 142 0.72 3.93 -27.44
N ALA A 143 0.71 2.58 -27.38
CA ALA A 143 -0.46 1.77 -27.72
C ALA A 143 -1.68 2.08 -26.84
N THR A 144 -1.46 2.49 -25.59
CA THR A 144 -2.53 2.87 -24.65
C THR A 144 -2.92 4.35 -24.72
N GLN A 145 -2.26 5.17 -25.56
CA GLN A 145 -2.60 6.59 -25.74
C GLN A 145 -4.06 6.82 -26.18
N PRO A 146 -4.63 6.09 -27.17
CA PRO A 146 -6.01 6.31 -27.59
C PRO A 146 -7.00 6.07 -26.45
N LEU A 147 -6.75 5.05 -25.62
CA LEU A 147 -7.56 4.75 -24.44
C LEU A 147 -7.49 5.89 -23.41
N ARG A 148 -6.29 6.40 -23.11
CA ARG A 148 -6.13 7.57 -22.20
C ARG A 148 -6.91 8.77 -22.71
N ARG A 149 -6.80 9.10 -24.01
CA ARG A 149 -7.56 10.20 -24.62
C ARG A 149 -9.06 9.98 -24.49
N ARG A 150 -9.55 8.77 -24.77
CA ARG A 150 -10.96 8.42 -24.63
C ARG A 150 -11.46 8.63 -23.20
N LYS A 151 -10.74 8.12 -22.18
CA LYS A 151 -11.13 8.29 -20.76
C LYS A 151 -11.16 9.76 -20.31
N ILE A 152 -10.25 10.59 -20.82
CA ILE A 152 -10.30 12.04 -20.57
C ILE A 152 -11.49 12.70 -21.27
N HIS A 153 -11.80 12.32 -22.51
CA HIS A 153 -13.00 12.83 -23.19
C HIS A 153 -14.30 12.45 -22.47
N GLU A 154 -14.40 11.22 -21.96
CA GLU A 154 -15.52 10.77 -21.11
C GLU A 154 -15.65 11.63 -19.85
N LEU A 155 -14.55 11.90 -19.15
CA LEU A 155 -14.53 12.77 -17.97
C LEU A 155 -14.99 14.20 -18.31
N VAL A 156 -14.47 14.77 -19.39
CA VAL A 156 -14.86 16.13 -19.83
C VAL A 156 -16.34 16.17 -20.22
N ALA A 157 -16.84 15.16 -20.91
CA ALA A 157 -18.25 15.05 -21.28
C ALA A 157 -19.15 14.92 -20.04
N TYR A 158 -18.75 14.12 -19.04
CA TYR A 158 -19.42 14.00 -17.76
C TYR A 158 -19.52 15.35 -17.04
N ILE A 159 -18.41 16.09 -16.94
CA ILE A 159 -18.38 17.41 -16.30
C ILE A 159 -19.26 18.41 -17.05
N ARG A 160 -19.20 18.43 -18.39
CA ARG A 160 -20.05 19.33 -19.21
C ARG A 160 -21.53 19.02 -19.06
N GLY A 161 -21.89 17.74 -18.95
CA GLY A 161 -23.27 17.29 -18.78
C GLY A 161 -23.91 17.68 -17.45
N LYS A 162 -23.14 18.19 -16.48
CA LYS A 162 -23.64 18.62 -15.17
C LYS A 162 -24.30 20.00 -15.17
N ASN A 163 -24.21 20.78 -16.26
CA ASN A 163 -24.99 22.00 -16.48
C ASN A 163 -25.05 22.98 -15.27
N GLY A 164 -23.92 23.22 -14.61
CA GLY A 164 -23.84 24.13 -13.45
C GLY A 164 -24.05 23.48 -12.07
N GLU A 165 -24.34 22.18 -12.01
CA GLU A 165 -24.35 21.42 -10.76
C GLU A 165 -22.94 21.24 -10.19
N ALA A 166 -22.86 21.12 -8.85
CA ALA A 166 -21.62 20.81 -8.17
C ALA A 166 -21.10 19.41 -8.56
N VAL A 167 -19.80 19.31 -8.84
CA VAL A 167 -19.14 18.05 -9.20
C VAL A 167 -18.10 17.68 -8.16
N HIS A 168 -18.16 16.45 -7.65
CA HIS A 168 -17.14 15.91 -6.76
C HIS A 168 -15.89 15.49 -7.56
N ILE A 169 -14.99 16.45 -7.85
CA ILE A 169 -13.81 16.24 -8.70
C ILE A 169 -12.93 15.06 -8.24
N GLY A 170 -12.73 14.89 -6.93
CA GLY A 170 -11.93 13.76 -6.41
C GLY A 170 -12.53 12.39 -6.77
N LEU A 171 -13.85 12.29 -6.83
CA LEU A 171 -14.55 11.05 -7.16
C LEU A 171 -14.51 10.81 -8.66
N ALA A 172 -14.76 11.85 -9.44
CA ALA A 172 -14.67 11.79 -10.90
C ALA A 172 -13.25 11.39 -11.36
N ALA A 173 -12.21 12.01 -10.79
CA ALA A 173 -10.82 11.68 -11.09
C ALA A 173 -10.49 10.24 -10.68
N PHE A 174 -10.85 9.82 -9.46
CA PHE A 174 -10.65 8.44 -9.01
C PHE A 174 -11.31 7.43 -9.94
N SER A 175 -12.58 7.65 -10.30
CA SER A 175 -13.31 6.77 -11.21
C SER A 175 -12.70 6.73 -12.61
N THR A 176 -12.25 7.87 -13.14
CA THR A 176 -11.56 7.91 -14.44
C THR A 176 -10.24 7.16 -14.42
N VAL A 177 -9.43 7.32 -13.36
CA VAL A 177 -8.15 6.60 -13.21
C VAL A 177 -8.39 5.11 -13.05
N LEU A 178 -9.33 4.72 -12.18
CA LEU A 178 -9.64 3.30 -11.98
C LEU A 178 -10.11 2.65 -13.28
N ASN A 179 -11.00 3.30 -14.03
CA ASN A 179 -11.43 2.80 -15.33
C ASN A 179 -10.29 2.73 -16.33
N LEU A 180 -9.42 3.74 -16.38
CA LEU A 180 -8.27 3.72 -17.28
C LEU A 180 -7.38 2.49 -16.99
N ILE A 181 -7.10 2.23 -15.72
CA ILE A 181 -6.31 1.07 -15.32
C ILE A 181 -7.06 -0.22 -15.63
N SER A 182 -8.33 -0.34 -15.21
CA SER A 182 -9.09 -1.55 -15.44
C SER A 182 -9.28 -1.88 -16.91
N THR A 183 -9.50 -0.88 -17.79
CA THR A 183 -9.60 -1.13 -19.23
C THR A 183 -8.25 -1.56 -19.79
N THR A 184 -7.15 -0.93 -19.34
CA THR A 184 -5.80 -1.27 -19.79
C THR A 184 -5.43 -2.71 -19.42
N PHE A 185 -5.81 -3.14 -18.21
CA PHE A 185 -5.38 -4.42 -17.66
C PHE A 185 -6.32 -5.59 -17.94
N LEU A 186 -7.61 -5.32 -18.03
CA LEU A 186 -8.67 -6.32 -18.04
C LEU A 186 -9.71 -6.09 -19.15
N SER A 187 -9.57 -5.03 -19.95
CA SER A 187 -10.55 -4.61 -20.96
C SER A 187 -11.95 -4.34 -20.41
N ILE A 188 -12.07 -3.95 -19.14
CA ILE A 188 -13.35 -3.61 -18.49
C ILE A 188 -13.35 -2.19 -17.94
N ASP A 189 -14.53 -1.58 -17.89
CA ASP A 189 -14.77 -0.40 -17.07
C ASP A 189 -15.32 -0.83 -15.72
N MET A 190 -14.59 -0.54 -14.65
CA MET A 190 -14.96 -0.95 -13.29
C MET A 190 -15.99 -0.04 -12.63
N ILE A 191 -16.15 1.19 -13.12
CA ILE A 191 -17.12 2.16 -12.61
C ILE A 191 -17.85 2.78 -13.80
N ASP A 192 -19.18 2.71 -13.82
CA ASP A 192 -19.93 3.57 -14.73
C ASP A 192 -20.10 4.96 -14.09
N LEU A 193 -19.60 6.00 -14.76
CA LEU A 193 -19.77 7.38 -14.29
C LEU A 193 -21.24 7.85 -14.38
N LYS A 194 -22.08 7.14 -15.13
CA LYS A 194 -23.50 7.44 -15.36
C LYS A 194 -24.46 6.58 -14.54
N TYR A 195 -24.04 5.38 -14.09
CA TYR A 195 -24.89 4.43 -13.38
C TYR A 195 -24.22 3.91 -12.09
N GLU A 196 -24.98 3.88 -10.99
CA GLU A 196 -24.52 3.45 -9.65
C GLU A 196 -24.26 1.93 -9.53
N SER A 197 -24.42 1.13 -10.59
CA SER A 197 -24.40 -0.34 -10.48
C SER A 197 -23.01 -0.97 -10.31
N ALA A 198 -21.94 -0.23 -10.58
CA ALA A 198 -20.55 -0.70 -10.46
C ALA A 198 -19.87 -0.28 -9.13
N GLN A 199 -20.68 0.09 -8.14
CA GLN A 199 -20.24 0.63 -6.84
C GLN A 199 -19.50 -0.40 -5.98
N GLU A 200 -19.85 -1.69 -6.07
CA GLU A 200 -19.32 -2.71 -5.15
C GLU A 200 -17.79 -2.83 -5.25
N LEU A 201 -17.23 -2.98 -6.45
CA LEU A 201 -15.78 -3.15 -6.62
C LEU A 201 -14.99 -1.89 -6.23
N LYS A 202 -15.53 -0.72 -6.55
CA LYS A 202 -15.00 0.57 -6.12
C LYS A 202 -14.94 0.65 -4.59
N ASP A 203 -16.02 0.27 -3.90
CA ASP A 203 -16.09 0.32 -2.44
C ASP A 203 -15.11 -0.66 -1.80
N LEU A 204 -14.81 -1.80 -2.44
CA LEU A 204 -13.77 -2.72 -2.00
C LEU A 204 -12.36 -2.09 -2.10
N ILE A 205 -12.04 -1.47 -3.24
CA ILE A 205 -10.74 -0.82 -3.45
C ILE A 205 -10.58 0.35 -2.48
N TRP A 206 -11.62 1.17 -2.35
CA TRP A 206 -11.64 2.33 -1.45
C TRP A 206 -11.49 1.90 0.01
N GLY A 207 -12.26 0.90 0.45
CA GLY A 207 -12.18 0.36 1.81
C GLY A 207 -10.79 -0.21 2.13
N LEU A 208 -10.15 -0.88 1.17
CA LEU A 208 -8.80 -1.39 1.34
C LEU A 208 -7.75 -0.26 1.43
N MET A 209 -7.87 0.79 0.61
CA MET A 209 -7.02 1.98 0.70
C MET A 209 -7.20 2.71 2.03
N GLU A 210 -8.43 2.81 2.50
CA GLU A 210 -8.76 3.45 3.77
C GLU A 210 -8.17 2.69 4.98
N GLU A 211 -8.27 1.35 4.99
CA GLU A 211 -7.65 0.54 6.04
C GLU A 211 -6.12 0.61 6.00
N ALA A 212 -5.52 0.63 4.80
CA ALA A 212 -4.08 0.76 4.64
C ALA A 212 -3.53 2.14 5.03
N GLY A 213 -4.32 3.21 4.88
CA GLY A 213 -3.93 4.59 5.20
C GLY A 213 -4.12 4.98 6.66
N LYS A 214 -4.94 4.24 7.42
CA LYS A 214 -5.22 4.55 8.83
C LYS A 214 -4.11 4.02 9.74
N PRO A 215 -3.72 4.77 10.80
CA PRO A 215 -2.80 4.27 11.81
C PRO A 215 -3.31 2.97 12.46
N ASN A 216 -2.41 1.99 12.57
CA ASN A 216 -2.66 0.72 13.24
C ASN A 216 -1.68 0.53 14.41
N LEU A 217 -2.19 0.20 15.59
CA LEU A 217 -1.41 -0.04 16.80
C LEU A 217 -0.39 -1.16 16.61
N SER A 218 -0.73 -2.17 15.82
CA SER A 218 0.15 -3.29 15.49
C SER A 218 1.41 -2.84 14.74
N ASP A 219 1.35 -1.74 13.99
CA ASP A 219 2.52 -1.20 13.27
C ASP A 219 3.47 -0.43 14.19
N PHE A 220 2.95 0.14 15.28
CA PHE A 220 3.76 0.85 16.27
C PHE A 220 4.25 -0.09 17.39
N PHE A 221 3.48 -1.14 17.67
CA PHE A 221 3.72 -2.11 18.74
C PHE A 221 3.53 -3.54 18.20
N PRO A 222 4.54 -4.11 17.49
CA PRO A 222 4.40 -5.41 16.82
C PRO A 222 4.04 -6.57 17.75
N PHE A 223 4.38 -6.50 19.04
CA PHE A 223 3.98 -7.51 20.02
C PHE A 223 2.45 -7.59 20.23
N LEU A 224 1.69 -6.57 19.82
CA LEU A 224 0.22 -6.55 19.81
C LEU A 224 -0.37 -7.06 18.48
N ALA A 225 0.44 -7.28 17.44
CA ALA A 225 -0.03 -7.70 16.13
C ALA A 225 -0.86 -9.00 16.13
N PRO A 226 -0.55 -10.04 16.93
CA PRO A 226 -1.39 -11.24 16.97
C PRO A 226 -2.84 -10.97 17.40
N MET A 227 -3.06 -9.95 18.23
CA MET A 227 -4.38 -9.63 18.79
C MET A 227 -5.31 -8.90 17.79
N ASP A 228 -4.75 -8.19 16.79
CA ASP A 228 -5.50 -7.33 15.87
C ASP A 228 -6.52 -6.45 16.61
N LEU A 229 -6.05 -5.67 17.58
CA LEU A 229 -6.90 -4.93 18.53
C LEU A 229 -7.91 -3.98 17.86
N GLN A 230 -7.57 -3.45 16.67
CA GLN A 230 -8.43 -2.56 15.90
C GLN A 230 -9.25 -3.31 14.82
N GLY A 231 -9.08 -4.63 14.70
CA GLY A 231 -9.74 -5.48 13.70
C GLY A 231 -9.40 -5.13 12.25
N ARG A 232 -8.35 -4.34 12.01
CA ARG A 232 -8.04 -3.79 10.68
C ARG A 232 -7.53 -4.88 9.75
N ARG A 233 -6.71 -5.81 10.26
CA ARG A 233 -6.20 -6.92 9.47
C ARG A 233 -7.33 -7.86 9.04
N ARG A 234 -8.26 -8.16 9.94
CA ARG A 234 -9.47 -8.96 9.62
C ARG A 234 -10.36 -8.27 8.58
N ARG A 235 -10.67 -6.98 8.74
CA ARG A 235 -11.47 -6.23 7.73
C ARG A 235 -10.78 -6.20 6.37
N SER A 236 -9.47 -5.99 6.35
CA SER A 236 -8.68 -5.99 5.11
C SER A 236 -8.66 -7.36 4.42
N ALA A 237 -8.64 -8.45 5.20
CA ALA A 237 -8.79 -9.80 4.64
C ALA A 237 -10.13 -10.00 3.90
N VAL A 238 -11.23 -9.40 4.39
CA VAL A 238 -12.53 -9.43 3.70
C VAL A 238 -12.45 -8.71 2.35
N TYR A 239 -11.86 -7.51 2.31
CA TYR A 239 -11.66 -6.78 1.05
C TYR A 239 -10.79 -7.57 0.08
N TYR A 240 -9.64 -8.08 0.53
CA TYR A 240 -8.75 -8.88 -0.31
C TYR A 240 -9.41 -10.15 -0.84
N ASN A 241 -10.19 -10.87 -0.03
CA ASN A 241 -10.90 -12.08 -0.49
C ASN A 241 -11.85 -11.73 -1.65
N LYS A 242 -12.74 -10.75 -1.47
CA LYS A 242 -13.67 -10.34 -2.52
C LYS A 242 -12.96 -9.86 -3.79
N LEU A 243 -11.87 -9.11 -3.64
CA LEU A 243 -11.05 -8.65 -4.77
C LEU A 243 -10.34 -9.81 -5.48
N TYR A 244 -9.83 -10.80 -4.74
CA TYR A 244 -9.23 -11.98 -5.34
C TYR A 244 -10.25 -12.88 -6.02
N ASP A 245 -11.45 -13.06 -5.45
CA ASP A 245 -12.52 -13.83 -6.06
C ASP A 245 -12.96 -13.18 -7.38
N PHE A 246 -13.06 -11.85 -7.41
CA PHE A 246 -13.31 -11.09 -8.63
C PHE A 246 -12.21 -11.35 -9.68
N LEU A 247 -10.94 -11.21 -9.31
CA LEU A 247 -9.82 -11.46 -10.22
C LEU A 247 -9.75 -12.93 -10.66
N ASP A 248 -10.12 -13.87 -9.81
CA ASP A 248 -10.17 -15.29 -10.15
C ASP A 248 -11.20 -15.56 -11.23
N LYS A 249 -12.40 -14.98 -11.12
CA LYS A 249 -13.44 -15.07 -12.16
C LYS A 249 -12.96 -14.48 -13.48
N MET A 250 -12.27 -13.34 -13.44
CA MET A 250 -11.72 -12.70 -14.65
C MET A 250 -10.64 -13.56 -15.32
N VAL A 251 -9.73 -14.15 -14.55
CA VAL A 251 -8.72 -15.09 -15.05
C VAL A 251 -9.38 -16.32 -15.66
N GLU A 252 -10.35 -16.91 -14.96
CA GLU A 252 -11.03 -18.13 -15.40
C GLU A 252 -11.78 -17.89 -16.71
N ASN A 253 -12.62 -16.85 -16.75
CA ASN A 253 -13.36 -16.46 -17.96
C ASN A 253 -12.41 -16.22 -19.14
N ARG A 254 -11.21 -15.65 -18.90
CA ARG A 254 -10.26 -15.39 -19.98
C ARG A 254 -9.64 -16.68 -20.51
N LEU A 255 -9.31 -17.62 -19.64
CA LEU A 255 -8.77 -18.92 -20.02
C LEU A 255 -9.81 -19.75 -20.79
N THR A 256 -11.07 -19.75 -20.35
CA THR A 256 -12.16 -20.49 -21.04
C THR A 256 -12.44 -19.90 -22.42
N THR A 257 -12.61 -18.57 -22.54
CA THR A 257 -12.81 -17.92 -23.84
C THR A 257 -11.65 -18.18 -24.79
N THR A 258 -10.40 -18.17 -24.29
CA THR A 258 -9.23 -18.46 -25.13
C THR A 258 -9.22 -19.92 -25.63
N ALA A 259 -9.70 -20.86 -24.82
CA ALA A 259 -9.81 -22.27 -25.20
C ALA A 259 -10.92 -22.53 -26.23
N GLU A 260 -12.03 -21.80 -26.13
CA GLU A 260 -13.22 -21.97 -26.99
C GLU A 260 -13.10 -21.19 -28.32
N GLU A 261 -12.69 -19.93 -28.26
CA GLU A 261 -12.72 -18.98 -29.38
C GLU A 261 -11.33 -18.67 -29.95
N GLY A 262 -10.27 -19.16 -29.30
CA GLY A 262 -8.89 -18.84 -29.64
C GLY A 262 -8.44 -17.50 -29.07
N ARG A 263 -7.26 -17.03 -29.50
CA ARG A 263 -6.67 -15.79 -28.97
C ARG A 263 -7.44 -14.56 -29.42
N ARG A 264 -7.61 -13.61 -28.48
CA ARG A 264 -8.23 -12.31 -28.76
C ARG A 264 -7.45 -11.55 -29.84
N THR A 265 -8.18 -10.87 -30.71
CA THR A 265 -7.62 -9.98 -31.75
C THR A 265 -6.95 -8.75 -31.16
N ASN A 266 -7.41 -8.29 -29.99
CA ASN A 266 -6.81 -7.18 -29.25
C ASN A 266 -6.53 -7.62 -27.80
N PRO A 267 -5.34 -8.19 -27.53
CA PRO A 267 -4.98 -8.68 -26.21
C PRO A 267 -4.71 -7.52 -25.24
N ASP A 268 -5.18 -7.66 -24.01
CA ASP A 268 -4.84 -6.76 -22.91
C ASP A 268 -3.71 -7.34 -22.04
N ILE A 269 -3.36 -6.63 -20.96
CA ILE A 269 -2.26 -7.07 -20.09
C ILE A 269 -2.55 -8.41 -19.44
N LEU A 270 -3.79 -8.73 -19.08
CA LEU A 270 -4.10 -10.04 -18.53
C LEU A 270 -3.77 -11.14 -19.55
N ASP A 271 -4.10 -10.95 -20.83
CA ASP A 271 -3.73 -11.91 -21.88
C ASP A 271 -2.21 -12.11 -21.95
N VAL A 272 -1.45 -11.02 -21.91
CA VAL A 272 0.03 -11.07 -21.92
C VAL A 272 0.55 -11.82 -20.69
N LEU A 273 0.01 -11.53 -19.50
CA LEU A 273 0.43 -12.21 -18.26
C LEU A 273 0.09 -13.70 -18.27
N LEU A 274 -1.08 -14.07 -18.81
CA LEU A 274 -1.47 -15.47 -18.94
C LEU A 274 -0.60 -16.20 -19.95
N GLN A 275 -0.27 -15.58 -21.08
CA GLN A 275 0.67 -16.15 -22.05
C GLN A 275 2.05 -16.37 -21.43
N LEU A 276 2.62 -15.37 -20.75
CA LEU A 276 3.90 -15.48 -20.06
C LEU A 276 3.88 -16.54 -18.94
N SER A 277 2.72 -16.82 -18.34
CA SER A 277 2.57 -17.86 -17.32
C SER A 277 2.61 -19.29 -17.87
N GLN A 278 2.38 -19.44 -19.18
CA GLN A 278 2.39 -20.73 -19.88
C GLN A 278 3.75 -21.07 -20.50
N GLU A 279 4.71 -20.14 -20.48
CA GLU A 279 6.07 -20.37 -20.98
C GLU A 279 6.87 -21.33 -20.07
N ASP A 280 7.74 -22.14 -20.69
CA ASP A 280 8.63 -23.05 -19.96
C ASP A 280 9.52 -22.27 -18.97
N ASN A 281 9.57 -22.73 -17.72
CA ASN A 281 10.25 -22.07 -16.59
C ASN A 281 9.62 -20.74 -16.10
N SER A 282 8.37 -20.45 -16.45
CA SER A 282 7.70 -19.25 -15.95
C SER A 282 7.61 -19.23 -14.42
N LYS A 283 7.98 -18.10 -13.82
CA LYS A 283 7.84 -17.83 -12.38
C LYS A 283 6.47 -17.19 -12.04
N LEU A 284 5.59 -17.01 -13.02
CA LEU A 284 4.28 -16.39 -12.84
C LEU A 284 3.22 -17.41 -12.43
N SER A 285 2.96 -17.51 -11.14
CA SER A 285 1.78 -18.22 -10.65
C SER A 285 0.51 -17.38 -10.76
N ARG A 286 -0.67 -18.02 -10.81
CA ARG A 286 -1.98 -17.34 -10.71
C ARG A 286 -2.04 -16.40 -9.50
N ARG A 287 -1.40 -16.76 -8.38
CA ARG A 287 -1.32 -15.90 -7.18
C ARG A 287 -0.54 -14.60 -7.45
N ILE A 288 0.58 -14.70 -8.15
CA ILE A 288 1.42 -13.56 -8.52
C ILE A 288 0.69 -12.65 -9.51
N ILE A 289 0.03 -13.21 -10.53
CA ILE A 289 -0.78 -12.44 -11.49
C ILE A 289 -1.86 -11.64 -10.76
N LYS A 290 -2.63 -12.28 -9.87
CA LYS A 290 -3.65 -11.58 -9.06
C LYS A 290 -3.06 -10.47 -8.20
N CYS A 291 -1.93 -10.73 -7.54
CA CYS A 291 -1.28 -9.71 -6.71
C CYS A 291 -0.78 -8.53 -7.56
N LEU A 292 -0.29 -8.79 -8.77
CA LEU A 292 0.16 -7.76 -9.70
C LEU A 292 -1.00 -6.88 -10.17
N LEU A 293 -2.11 -7.49 -10.59
CA LEU A 293 -3.32 -6.77 -11.01
C LEU A 293 -3.89 -5.91 -9.88
N LEU A 294 -3.86 -6.43 -8.66
CA LEU A 294 -4.34 -5.70 -7.48
C LEU A 294 -3.41 -4.53 -7.12
N VAL A 295 -2.09 -4.75 -7.17
CA VAL A 295 -1.08 -3.72 -6.90
C VAL A 295 -1.22 -2.51 -7.81
N ILE A 296 -1.50 -2.75 -9.09
CA ILE A 296 -1.57 -1.67 -10.08
C ILE A 296 -2.82 -0.80 -9.85
N ASN A 297 -3.89 -1.38 -9.30
CA ASN A 297 -5.06 -0.63 -8.83
C ASN A 297 -4.82 0.12 -7.50
N HIS A 298 -3.72 -0.14 -6.78
CA HIS A 298 -3.38 0.54 -5.51
C HIS A 298 -2.37 1.69 -5.65
N ILE A 299 -1.63 1.77 -6.75
CA ILE A 299 -0.48 2.68 -6.90
C ILE A 299 -0.86 4.05 -7.49
N ILE A 300 -2.05 4.20 -8.10
CA ILE A 300 -2.49 5.41 -8.80
C ILE A 300 -3.89 5.79 -8.32
#